data_AF-A0A3C1VH26-F1
#
_entry.id   AF-A0A3C1VH26-F1
#
_cell.length_a   1.000
_cell.length_b   1.000
_cell.length_c   1.000
_cell.angle_alpha   90.00
_cell.angle_beta   90.00
_cell.angle_gamma   90.00
#
_symmetry.space_group_name_H-M   'P 1'
#
loop_
_entity.id
_entity.type
_entity.pdbx_description
1 polymer ?
#
loop_
_entity_poly.entity_id
_entity_poly.type
_entity_poly.pdbx_seq_one_letter_code
_entity_poly.pdbx_strand_id
1 'polypeptide(L)'
;MTLTVEKFSWRGAVQLTLPKEHGSWSLALEPVAFGLLVAPSAAGAALALAAGSGFFLRRPLKLLLSRKSDPRQPLAAMGMAILLLTGLVGLLLAVRFGAPGGWWPLLPVALTGAVFAWCDNRNEAREGTAEIAGVVSFSLLPAAFGALAGWSMTASVALAAIMLVRSVPTVLTVRTSIRIRKGRPYAIAPALLTAGAGVFLVAWLAALRLAPWMALGFALILAARTAWLLLWRPRLTARTVGIIEAVLGMLLVLALAATWRSVGVNDAVLTTRNNLGVAMGCQAVANGHAVTSGVISRLKTTRREITSVLKPAVASSQSSLVSAWVVDEGVISAEPPGCL
;
A
#
# COMPACT_ATOMS: atom_id res chain seq x y z
N MET A 1 -5.03 27.62 -33.14
CA MET A 1 -3.89 26.70 -32.96
C MET A 1 -4.31 25.32 -33.48
N THR A 2 -4.09 25.08 -34.76
CA THR A 2 -4.23 23.76 -35.39
C THR A 2 -2.98 22.95 -35.02
N LEU A 3 -3.12 22.04 -34.05
CA LEU A 3 -2.07 21.06 -33.76
C LEU A 3 -1.97 20.13 -34.98
N THR A 4 -0.99 20.36 -35.85
CA THR A 4 -0.65 19.37 -36.87
C THR A 4 -0.17 18.12 -36.13
N VAL A 5 -0.95 17.04 -36.25
CA VAL A 5 -0.80 15.75 -35.54
C VAL A 5 0.49 14.99 -35.94
N GLU A 6 1.37 15.62 -36.72
CA GLU A 6 2.30 14.92 -37.59
C GLU A 6 3.50 14.25 -36.89
N LYS A 7 3.74 14.45 -35.60
CA LYS A 7 4.75 13.67 -34.85
C LYS A 7 4.35 13.35 -33.41
N PHE A 8 3.16 12.80 -33.20
CA PHE A 8 2.91 12.10 -31.94
C PHE A 8 3.77 10.83 -31.87
N SER A 9 4.77 10.83 -30.98
CA SER A 9 5.61 9.66 -30.73
C SER A 9 5.27 9.06 -29.37
N TRP A 10 4.62 7.89 -29.36
CA TRP A 10 4.37 7.12 -28.14
C TRP A 10 5.64 6.88 -27.32
N ARG A 11 6.76 6.59 -28.00
CA ARG A 11 8.06 6.42 -27.34
C ARG A 11 8.54 7.70 -26.67
N GLY A 12 8.35 8.85 -27.33
CA GLY A 12 8.66 10.15 -26.76
C GLY A 12 7.83 10.47 -25.52
N ALA A 13 6.53 10.16 -25.54
CA ALA A 13 5.64 10.38 -24.39
C ALA A 13 6.05 9.53 -23.19
N VAL A 14 6.31 8.24 -23.42
CA VAL A 14 6.78 7.30 -22.38
C VAL A 14 8.14 7.72 -21.82
N GLN A 15 9.09 8.11 -22.67
CA GLN A 15 10.40 8.59 -22.19
C GLN A 15 10.29 9.88 -21.37
N LEU A 16 9.29 10.71 -21.63
CA LEU A 16 9.06 11.94 -20.89
C LEU A 16 8.49 11.66 -19.49
N THR A 17 7.60 10.68 -19.36
CA THR A 17 6.97 10.32 -18.09
C THR A 17 7.91 9.51 -17.18
N LEU A 18 8.76 8.64 -17.75
CA LEU A 18 9.64 7.77 -16.98
C LEU A 18 10.73 8.54 -16.20
N PRO A 19 10.80 8.42 -14.87
CA PRO A 19 11.90 8.95 -14.07
C PRO A 19 13.25 8.37 -14.51
N LYS A 20 14.24 9.26 -14.73
CA LYS A 20 15.64 8.92 -15.02
C LYS A 20 16.40 8.43 -13.77
N GLU A 21 15.84 8.66 -12.59
CA GLU A 21 16.48 8.32 -11.32
C GLU A 21 15.98 6.94 -10.87
N HIS A 22 16.77 5.90 -11.15
CA HIS A 22 16.41 4.50 -10.86
C HIS A 22 16.13 4.24 -9.37
N GLY A 23 16.77 4.97 -8.46
CA GLY A 23 16.58 4.79 -7.01
C GLY A 23 15.21 5.22 -6.48
N SER A 24 14.52 6.14 -7.16
CA SER A 24 13.18 6.59 -6.74
C SER A 24 12.09 5.56 -7.01
N TRP A 25 12.35 4.59 -7.88
CA TRP A 25 11.36 3.60 -8.30
C TRP A 25 11.05 2.61 -7.19
N SER A 26 12.06 1.99 -6.58
CA SER A 26 11.80 0.97 -5.57
C SER A 26 11.20 1.59 -4.30
N LEU A 27 11.62 2.78 -3.90
CA LEU A 27 11.02 3.48 -2.75
C LEU A 27 9.54 3.86 -2.91
N ALA A 28 9.08 4.07 -4.15
CA ALA A 28 7.66 4.34 -4.41
C ALA A 28 6.86 3.05 -4.65
N LEU A 29 7.44 2.07 -5.36
CA LEU A 29 6.75 0.84 -5.73
C LEU A 29 6.71 -0.20 -4.61
N GLU A 30 7.72 -0.26 -3.74
CA GLU A 30 7.77 -1.22 -2.63
C GLU A 30 6.56 -1.07 -1.68
N PRO A 31 6.22 0.13 -1.17
CA PRO A 31 5.04 0.28 -0.32
C PRO A 31 3.72 -0.05 -1.03
N VAL A 32 3.63 0.27 -2.32
CA VAL A 32 2.44 -0.04 -3.14
C VAL A 32 2.29 -1.55 -3.31
N ALA A 33 3.37 -2.24 -3.68
CA ALA A 33 3.39 -3.70 -3.81
C ALA A 33 3.09 -4.37 -2.46
N PHE A 34 3.70 -3.88 -1.37
CA PHE A 34 3.47 -4.39 -0.03
C PHE A 34 1.99 -4.32 0.37
N GLY A 35 1.36 -3.16 0.22
CA GLY A 35 -0.05 -3.00 0.56
C GLY A 35 -0.98 -3.86 -0.30
N LEU A 36 -0.72 -3.96 -1.61
CA LEU A 36 -1.51 -4.80 -2.51
C LEU A 36 -1.38 -6.30 -2.21
N LEU A 37 -0.19 -6.77 -1.85
CA LEU A 37 0.05 -8.17 -1.54
C LEU A 37 -0.49 -8.57 -0.16
N VAL A 38 -0.39 -7.67 0.81
CA VAL A 38 -0.81 -7.94 2.19
C VAL A 38 -2.31 -7.74 2.39
N ALA A 39 -2.89 -6.69 1.80
CA ALA A 39 -4.32 -6.37 1.87
C ALA A 39 -4.95 -6.29 0.45
N PRO A 40 -5.00 -7.42 -0.28
CA PRO A 40 -5.50 -7.44 -1.65
C PRO A 40 -6.98 -7.04 -1.70
N SER A 41 -7.29 -6.00 -2.49
CA SER A 41 -8.66 -5.51 -2.69
C SER A 41 -8.79 -4.76 -4.01
N ALA A 42 -10.01 -4.71 -4.56
CA ALA A 42 -10.30 -3.93 -5.77
C ALA A 42 -10.08 -2.42 -5.53
N ALA A 43 -10.46 -1.93 -4.34
CA ALA A 43 -10.20 -0.54 -3.94
C ALA A 43 -8.69 -0.25 -3.86
N GLY A 44 -7.90 -1.18 -3.33
CA GLY A 44 -6.46 -1.04 -3.28
C GLY A 44 -5.81 -1.03 -4.67
N ALA A 45 -6.23 -1.91 -5.58
CA ALA A 45 -5.77 -1.89 -6.97
C ALA A 45 -6.11 -0.56 -7.67
N ALA A 46 -7.33 -0.04 -7.46
CA ALA A 46 -7.75 1.25 -7.98
C ALA A 46 -6.95 2.43 -7.40
N LEU A 47 -6.67 2.41 -6.09
CA LEU A 47 -5.82 3.40 -5.43
C LEU A 47 -4.36 3.31 -5.92
N ALA A 48 -3.85 2.12 -6.19
CA ALA A 48 -2.51 1.94 -6.75
C ALA A 48 -2.39 2.55 -8.16
N LEU A 49 -3.43 2.44 -8.99
CA LEU A 49 -3.50 3.17 -10.27
C LEU A 49 -3.45 4.69 -10.08
N ALA A 50 -4.17 5.21 -9.08
CA ALA A 50 -4.14 6.63 -8.75
C ALA A 50 -2.76 7.10 -8.26
N ALA A 51 -2.15 6.38 -7.32
CA ALA A 51 -0.82 6.67 -6.79
C ALA A 51 0.26 6.60 -7.87
N GLY A 52 0.22 5.56 -8.72
CA GLY A 52 1.13 5.40 -9.86
C GLY A 52 0.97 6.56 -10.85
N SER A 53 -0.26 6.95 -11.16
CA SER A 53 -0.53 8.09 -12.05
C SER A 53 0.06 9.39 -11.49
N GLY A 54 -0.14 9.66 -10.19
CA GLY A 54 0.45 10.81 -9.50
C GLY A 54 1.99 10.80 -9.50
N PHE A 55 2.60 9.62 -9.32
CA PHE A 55 4.06 9.47 -9.39
C PHE A 55 4.62 9.87 -10.76
N PHE A 56 3.99 9.41 -11.85
CA PHE A 56 4.44 9.71 -13.21
C PHE A 56 4.05 11.12 -13.69
N LEU A 57 3.05 11.75 -13.06
CA LEU A 57 2.57 13.10 -13.40
C LEU A 57 3.62 14.19 -13.20
N ARG A 58 4.55 13.97 -12.27
CA ARG A 58 5.56 14.94 -11.84
C ARG A 58 6.32 15.60 -13.00
N ARG A 59 6.80 14.79 -13.97
CA ARG A 59 7.63 15.28 -15.07
C ARG A 59 6.86 16.08 -16.11
N PRO A 60 5.76 15.55 -16.66
CA PRO A 60 4.88 16.32 -17.54
C PRO A 60 4.48 17.66 -16.90
N LEU A 61 4.05 17.62 -15.64
CA LEU A 61 3.62 18.81 -14.91
C LEU A 61 4.75 19.85 -14.81
N LYS A 62 5.95 19.43 -14.42
CA LYS A 62 7.11 20.32 -14.31
C LYS A 62 7.52 20.95 -15.65
N LEU A 63 7.40 20.20 -16.75
CA LEU A 63 7.72 20.72 -18.08
C LEU A 63 6.70 21.77 -18.55
N LEU A 64 5.42 21.58 -18.20
CA LEU A 64 4.35 22.54 -18.53
C LEU A 64 4.38 23.79 -17.65
N LEU A 65 4.78 23.65 -16.38
CA LEU A 65 4.95 24.79 -15.47
C LEU A 65 6.26 25.58 -15.72
N SER A 66 7.17 25.04 -16.53
CA SER A 66 8.40 25.73 -16.90
C SER A 66 8.10 26.96 -17.75
N ARG A 67 8.63 28.12 -17.36
CA ARG A 67 8.51 29.38 -18.12
C ARG A 67 9.25 29.35 -19.46
N LYS A 68 10.11 28.36 -19.69
CA LYS A 68 10.86 28.20 -20.95
C LYS A 68 10.03 27.40 -21.94
N SER A 69 9.82 27.96 -23.13
CA SER A 69 9.21 27.24 -24.25
C SER A 69 10.06 26.03 -24.61
N ASP A 70 9.48 24.83 -24.52
CA ASP A 70 10.11 23.56 -24.90
C ASP A 70 9.24 22.89 -25.97
N PRO A 71 9.80 22.47 -27.13
CA PRO A 71 9.06 21.75 -28.17
C PRO A 71 8.30 20.50 -27.68
N ARG A 72 8.65 19.97 -26.51
CA ARG A 72 8.01 18.80 -25.89
C ARG A 72 6.75 19.13 -25.09
N GLN A 73 6.40 20.41 -24.91
CA GLN A 73 5.22 20.84 -24.15
C GLN A 73 3.90 20.23 -24.64
N PRO A 74 3.59 20.15 -25.95
CA PRO A 74 2.36 19.52 -26.42
C PRO A 74 2.27 18.04 -26.01
N LEU A 75 3.39 17.32 -26.11
CA LEU A 75 3.47 15.91 -25.71
C LEU A 75 3.34 15.74 -24.19
N ALA A 76 3.90 16.67 -23.41
CA ALA A 76 3.74 16.71 -21.96
C ALA A 76 2.29 16.97 -21.56
N ALA A 77 1.58 17.87 -22.24
CA ALA A 77 0.17 18.16 -21.99
C ALA A 77 -0.71 16.92 -22.21
N MET A 78 -0.48 16.18 -23.30
CA MET A 78 -1.17 14.93 -23.56
C MET A 78 -0.87 13.86 -22.49
N GLY A 79 0.41 13.67 -22.16
CA GLY A 79 0.82 12.73 -21.10
C GLY A 79 0.22 13.09 -19.74
N MET A 80 0.19 14.38 -19.39
CA MET A 80 -0.46 14.89 -18.19
C MET A 80 -1.96 14.60 -18.20
N ALA A 81 -2.67 14.88 -19.29
CA ALA A 81 -4.09 14.63 -19.40
C ALA A 81 -4.44 13.15 -19.21
N ILE A 82 -3.68 12.24 -19.85
CA ILE A 82 -3.87 10.80 -19.70
C ILE A 82 -3.65 10.39 -18.24
N LEU A 83 -2.54 10.82 -17.62
CA LEU A 83 -2.24 10.46 -16.22
C LEU A 83 -3.27 11.03 -15.24
N LEU A 84 -3.76 12.26 -15.46
CA LEU A 84 -4.83 12.83 -14.64
C LEU A 84 -6.14 12.05 -14.79
N LEU A 85 -6.51 11.66 -16.01
CA LEU A 85 -7.71 10.86 -16.27
C LEU A 85 -7.59 9.48 -15.63
N THR A 86 -6.46 8.78 -15.81
CA THR A 86 -6.20 7.48 -15.18
C THR A 86 -6.22 7.59 -13.66
N GLY A 87 -5.62 8.65 -13.10
CA GLY A 87 -5.62 8.91 -11.67
C GLY A 87 -7.02 9.17 -11.12
N LEU A 88 -7.81 9.99 -11.81
CA LEU A 88 -9.20 10.29 -11.44
C LEU A 88 -10.07 9.04 -11.49
N VAL A 89 -9.97 8.24 -12.56
CA VAL A 89 -10.68 6.95 -12.66
C VAL A 89 -10.27 6.01 -11.52
N GLY A 90 -8.97 5.92 -11.20
CA GLY A 90 -8.49 5.13 -10.06
C GLY A 90 -9.10 5.57 -8.73
N LEU A 91 -9.16 6.89 -8.47
CA LEU A 91 -9.79 7.42 -7.26
C LEU A 91 -11.30 7.15 -7.20
N LEU A 92 -12.02 7.36 -8.31
CA LEU A 92 -13.46 7.09 -8.39
C LEU A 92 -13.77 5.60 -8.16
N LEU A 93 -12.97 4.71 -8.73
CA LEU A 93 -13.08 3.26 -8.50
C LEU A 93 -12.73 2.89 -7.05
N ALA A 94 -11.71 3.52 -6.45
CA ALA A 94 -11.42 3.34 -5.04
C ALA A 94 -12.61 3.78 -4.18
N VAL A 95 -13.30 4.88 -4.51
CA VAL A 95 -14.51 5.34 -3.82
C VAL A 95 -15.63 4.33 -3.95
N ARG A 96 -15.79 3.74 -5.15
CA ARG A 96 -16.84 2.77 -5.43
C ARG A 96 -16.66 1.43 -4.70
N PHE A 97 -15.42 1.00 -4.50
CA PHE A 97 -15.10 -0.32 -3.93
C PHE A 97 -14.58 -0.28 -2.49
N GLY A 98 -14.20 0.89 -1.99
CA GLY A 98 -13.56 1.06 -0.69
C GLY A 98 -14.55 0.94 0.47
N ALA A 99 -14.08 0.38 1.59
CA ALA A 99 -14.84 0.34 2.83
C ALA A 99 -15.22 1.76 3.32
N PRO A 100 -16.45 1.98 3.79
CA PRO A 100 -16.85 3.24 4.43
C PRO A 100 -15.90 3.57 5.60
N GLY A 101 -15.39 4.80 5.64
CA GLY A 101 -14.43 5.23 6.67
C GLY A 101 -12.96 4.87 6.41
N GLY A 102 -12.64 4.10 5.36
CA GLY A 102 -11.26 3.71 5.01
C GLY A 102 -10.36 4.83 4.46
N TRP A 103 -10.84 6.07 4.43
CA TRP A 103 -10.23 7.22 3.74
C TRP A 103 -9.26 8.02 4.60
N TRP A 104 -9.30 7.83 5.92
CA TRP A 104 -8.50 8.61 6.87
C TRP A 104 -6.97 8.59 6.58
N PRO A 105 -6.34 7.50 6.08
CA PRO A 105 -4.90 7.52 5.81
C PRO A 105 -4.53 8.38 4.61
N LEU A 106 -5.48 8.69 3.72
CA LEU A 106 -5.20 9.52 2.55
C LEU A 106 -4.94 10.98 2.92
N LEU A 107 -5.45 11.45 4.06
CA LEU A 107 -5.18 12.82 4.53
C LEU A 107 -3.67 13.04 4.77
N PRO A 108 -2.97 12.27 5.63
CA PRO A 108 -1.53 12.45 5.80
C PRO A 108 -0.71 12.09 4.55
N VAL A 109 -1.17 11.15 3.71
CA VAL A 109 -0.56 10.88 2.38
C VAL A 109 -0.59 12.13 1.50
N ALA A 110 -1.75 12.79 1.41
CA ALA A 110 -1.95 13.99 0.60
C ALA A 110 -1.15 15.18 1.14
N LEU A 111 -1.13 15.38 2.47
CA LEU A 111 -0.35 16.45 3.10
C LEU A 111 1.15 16.31 2.81
N THR A 112 1.71 15.12 3.02
CA THR A 112 3.14 14.86 2.77
C THR A 112 3.47 14.90 1.27
N GLY A 113 2.56 14.42 0.42
CA GLY A 113 2.67 14.55 -1.04
C GLY A 113 2.62 16.00 -1.51
N ALA A 114 1.80 16.85 -0.89
CA ALA A 114 1.71 18.28 -1.18
C ALA A 114 3.00 19.02 -0.78
N VAL A 115 3.58 18.70 0.38
CA VAL A 115 4.90 19.22 0.78
C VAL A 115 5.97 18.84 -0.25
N PHE A 116 5.98 17.58 -0.70
CA PHE A 116 6.89 17.14 -1.76
C PHE A 116 6.68 17.93 -3.06
N ALA A 117 5.43 18.07 -3.52
CA ALA A 117 5.11 18.81 -4.75
C ALA A 117 5.50 20.30 -4.66
N TRP A 118 5.30 20.91 -3.50
CA TRP A 118 5.71 22.29 -3.23
C TRP A 118 7.22 22.47 -3.36
N CYS A 119 8.01 21.62 -2.71
CA CYS A 119 9.48 21.65 -2.82
C CYS A 119 9.96 21.33 -4.24
N ASP A 120 9.34 20.36 -4.92
CA ASP A 120 9.73 20.00 -6.30
C ASP A 120 9.50 21.14 -7.30
N ASN A 121 8.44 21.93 -7.11
CA ASN A 121 8.15 23.13 -7.90
C ASN A 121 9.20 24.24 -7.69
N ARG A 122 9.80 24.33 -6.51
CA ARG A 122 10.92 25.25 -6.20
C ARG A 122 12.27 24.79 -6.72
N ASN A 123 12.34 23.67 -7.45
CA ASN A 123 13.57 22.98 -7.82
C ASN A 123 14.41 22.46 -6.64
N GLU A 124 13.82 22.40 -5.46
CA GLU A 124 14.39 21.87 -4.21
C GLU A 124 14.12 20.38 -4.04
N ALA A 125 13.74 19.67 -5.11
CA ALA A 125 13.38 18.26 -5.06
C ALA A 125 14.53 17.34 -4.61
N ARG A 126 15.78 17.84 -4.68
CA ARG A 126 17.00 17.17 -4.21
C ARG A 126 17.41 17.61 -2.81
N GLU A 127 16.60 18.43 -2.15
CA GLU A 127 16.74 18.72 -0.73
C GLU A 127 16.24 17.54 0.10
N GLY A 128 16.82 17.38 1.28
CA GLY A 128 16.53 16.20 2.12
C GLY A 128 15.07 16.19 2.57
N THR A 129 14.49 17.36 2.80
CA THR A 129 13.08 17.56 3.17
C THR A 129 12.13 17.04 2.09
N ALA A 130 12.36 17.39 0.82
CA ALA A 130 11.55 16.90 -0.29
C ALA A 130 11.65 15.37 -0.41
N GLU A 131 12.87 14.82 -0.40
CA GLU A 131 13.09 13.38 -0.51
C GLU A 131 12.35 12.60 0.61
N ILE A 132 12.40 13.10 1.85
CA ILE A 132 11.71 12.48 2.98
C ILE A 132 10.20 12.63 2.85
N ALA A 133 9.68 13.80 2.48
CA ALA A 133 8.24 14.01 2.29
C ALA A 133 7.64 13.06 1.25
N GLY A 134 8.32 12.90 0.10
CA GLY A 134 7.88 11.97 -0.95
C GLY A 134 7.87 10.52 -0.45
N VAL A 135 8.93 10.11 0.24
CA VAL A 135 9.06 8.75 0.78
C VAL A 135 8.03 8.45 1.86
N VAL A 136 7.76 9.41 2.75
CA VAL A 136 6.71 9.29 3.77
C VAL A 136 5.34 9.14 3.11
N SER A 137 5.03 9.94 2.08
CA SER A 137 3.76 9.86 1.36
C SER A 137 3.50 8.45 0.80
N PHE A 138 4.46 7.85 0.09
CA PHE A 138 4.33 6.47 -0.40
C PHE A 138 4.32 5.43 0.73
N SER A 139 5.11 5.62 1.78
CA SER A 139 5.16 4.71 2.93
C SER A 139 3.86 4.67 3.75
N LEU A 140 3.01 5.70 3.63
CA LEU A 140 1.70 5.75 4.26
C LEU A 140 0.60 5.06 3.44
N LEU A 141 0.79 4.83 2.13
CA LEU A 141 -0.19 4.13 1.28
C LEU A 141 -0.59 2.72 1.77
N PRO A 142 0.31 1.87 2.31
CA PRO A 142 -0.08 0.61 2.96
C PRO A 142 -1.23 0.73 3.97
N ALA A 143 -1.29 1.81 4.76
CA ALA A 143 -2.42 2.04 5.65
C ALA A 143 -3.71 2.33 4.89
N ALA A 144 -3.65 3.09 3.79
CA ALA A 144 -4.82 3.31 2.93
C ALA A 144 -5.31 2.01 2.28
N PHE A 145 -4.40 1.14 1.84
CA PHE A 145 -4.76 -0.17 1.29
C PHE A 145 -5.47 -1.05 2.32
N GLY A 146 -4.92 -1.18 3.53
CA GLY A 146 -5.57 -1.92 4.61
C GLY A 146 -6.94 -1.33 5.01
N ALA A 147 -7.01 -0.01 5.19
CA ALA A 147 -8.24 0.65 5.62
C ALA A 147 -9.36 0.56 4.57
N LEU A 148 -9.04 0.71 3.27
CA LEU A 148 -10.01 0.54 2.19
C LEU A 148 -10.44 -0.93 2.02
N ALA A 149 -9.61 -1.89 2.43
CA ALA A 149 -9.96 -3.31 2.52
C ALA A 149 -10.78 -3.65 3.78
N GLY A 150 -11.11 -2.66 4.62
CA GLY A 150 -11.92 -2.86 5.83
C GLY A 150 -11.14 -3.34 7.05
N TRP A 151 -9.81 -3.26 7.04
CA TRP A 151 -9.00 -3.63 8.20
C TRP A 151 -9.14 -2.61 9.32
N SER A 152 -8.82 -3.04 10.56
CA SER A 152 -8.81 -2.14 11.71
C SER A 152 -7.80 -1.01 11.52
N MET A 153 -8.03 0.11 12.23
CA MET A 153 -7.11 1.26 12.22
C MET A 153 -5.70 0.82 12.65
N THR A 154 -5.59 0.02 13.70
CA THR A 154 -4.33 -0.47 14.24
C THR A 154 -3.55 -1.31 13.23
N ALA A 155 -4.21 -2.28 12.58
CA ALA A 155 -3.56 -3.12 11.57
C ALA A 155 -3.11 -2.30 10.35
N SER A 156 -3.93 -1.33 9.93
CA SER A 156 -3.62 -0.44 8.81
C SER A 156 -2.41 0.46 9.12
N VAL A 157 -2.37 1.08 10.31
CA VAL A 157 -1.21 1.88 10.76
C VAL A 157 0.06 1.03 10.83
N ALA A 158 -0.03 -0.22 11.28
CA ALA A 158 1.12 -1.11 11.35
C ALA A 158 1.76 -1.34 9.96
N LEU A 159 0.96 -1.49 8.90
CA LEU A 159 1.46 -1.60 7.53
C LEU A 159 2.29 -0.38 7.11
N ALA A 160 1.79 0.82 7.39
CA ALA A 160 2.51 2.04 7.08
C ALA A 160 3.79 2.20 7.93
N ALA A 161 3.72 1.85 9.21
CA ALA A 161 4.87 1.89 10.11
C ALA A 161 6.03 1.03 9.60
N ILE A 162 5.76 -0.20 9.13
CA ILE A 162 6.78 -1.08 8.55
C ILE A 162 7.44 -0.43 7.32
N MET A 163 6.65 0.16 6.41
CA MET A 163 7.21 0.81 5.22
C MET A 163 7.95 2.11 5.52
N LEU A 164 7.55 2.85 6.57
CA LEU A 164 8.30 4.02 7.05
C LEU A 164 9.68 3.62 7.59
N VAL A 165 9.74 2.55 8.39
CA VAL A 165 11.01 2.00 8.91
C VAL A 165 11.90 1.50 7.79
N ARG A 166 11.33 0.96 6.71
CA ARG A 166 12.11 0.56 5.52
C ARG A 166 12.63 1.77 4.74
N SER A 167 11.83 2.81 4.54
CA SER A 167 12.11 3.80 3.51
C SER A 167 12.82 5.04 4.04
N VAL A 168 12.45 5.55 5.23
CA VAL A 168 13.01 6.78 5.81
C VAL A 168 14.50 6.62 6.16
N PRO A 169 14.92 5.59 6.92
CA PRO A 169 16.34 5.39 7.22
C PRO A 169 17.17 5.12 5.95
N THR A 170 16.59 4.45 4.96
CA THR A 170 17.25 4.17 3.68
C THR A 170 17.61 5.45 2.93
N VAL A 171 16.67 6.38 2.80
CA VAL A 171 16.92 7.67 2.12
C VAL A 171 17.99 8.47 2.84
N LEU A 172 17.91 8.56 4.17
CA LEU A 172 18.92 9.25 4.97
C LEU A 172 20.30 8.58 4.84
N THR A 173 20.36 7.25 4.86
CA THR A 173 21.61 6.48 4.71
C THR A 173 22.23 6.70 3.33
N VAL A 174 21.45 6.54 2.26
CA VAL A 174 21.94 6.68 0.88
C VAL A 174 22.40 8.12 0.64
N ARG A 175 21.61 9.12 1.05
CA ARG A 175 21.96 10.54 0.91
C ARG A 175 23.26 10.86 1.64
N THR A 176 23.40 10.43 2.89
CA THR A 176 24.61 10.66 3.69
C THR A 176 25.81 9.93 3.09
N SER A 177 25.67 8.68 2.63
CA SER A 177 26.77 7.93 2.00
C SER A 177 27.27 8.59 0.71
N ILE A 178 26.36 9.16 -0.11
CA ILE A 178 26.73 9.90 -1.33
C ILE A 178 27.43 11.21 -0.98
N ARG A 179 27.00 11.92 0.08
CA ARG A 179 27.64 13.17 0.53
C ARG A 179 29.05 12.93 1.04
N ILE A 180 29.25 11.87 1.85
CA ILE A 180 30.57 11.45 2.35
C ILE A 180 31.54 11.27 1.16
N ARG A 181 31.10 10.59 0.10
CA ARG A 181 31.93 10.34 -1.09
C ARG A 181 32.26 11.58 -1.89
N LYS A 182 31.33 12.52 -1.94
CA LYS A 182 31.52 13.79 -2.64
C LYS A 182 32.31 14.80 -1.80
N GLY A 183 32.82 14.41 -0.62
CA GLY A 183 33.53 15.32 0.30
C GLY A 183 32.65 16.48 0.80
N ARG A 184 31.32 16.33 0.76
CA ARG A 184 30.38 17.39 1.16
C ARG A 184 30.05 17.26 2.64
N PRO A 185 29.71 18.36 3.34
CA PRO A 185 29.30 18.30 4.74
C PRO A 185 28.12 17.33 4.94
N TYR A 186 28.25 16.48 5.97
CA TYR A 186 27.33 15.38 6.25
C TYR A 186 27.13 15.20 7.76
N ALA A 187 25.98 14.63 8.13
CA ALA A 187 25.69 14.20 9.49
C ALA A 187 25.19 12.75 9.45
N ILE A 188 25.86 11.86 10.18
CA ILE A 188 25.49 10.43 10.24
C ILE A 188 24.36 10.15 11.24
N ALA A 189 24.22 11.01 12.25
CA ALA A 189 23.30 10.80 13.36
C ALA A 189 21.83 10.60 12.92
N PRO A 190 21.23 11.40 12.02
CA PRO A 190 19.84 11.19 11.62
C PRO A 190 19.57 9.82 11.02
N ALA A 191 20.50 9.29 10.21
CA ALA A 191 20.36 7.97 9.60
C ALA A 191 20.46 6.84 10.64
N LEU A 192 21.40 6.94 11.58
CA LEU A 192 21.56 5.93 12.65
C LEU A 192 20.39 5.97 13.65
N LEU A 193 19.95 7.17 14.06
CA LEU A 193 18.82 7.33 14.99
C LEU A 193 17.52 6.79 14.40
N THR A 194 17.23 7.11 13.14
CA THR A 194 16.01 6.61 12.47
C THR A 194 16.06 5.10 12.25
N ALA A 195 17.23 4.51 11.94
CA ALA A 195 17.38 3.07 11.85
C ALA A 195 17.17 2.38 13.22
N GLY A 196 17.78 2.90 14.29
CA GLY A 196 17.62 2.39 15.64
C GLY A 196 16.18 2.50 16.16
N ALA A 197 15.55 3.67 15.98
CA ALA A 197 14.14 3.87 16.30
C ALA A 197 13.23 2.92 15.49
N GLY A 198 13.60 2.65 14.24
CA GLY A 198 12.89 1.68 13.40
C GLY A 198 12.95 0.26 13.92
N VAL A 199 14.13 -0.21 14.36
CA VAL A 199 14.27 -1.53 15.02
C VAL A 199 13.39 -1.62 16.26
N PHE A 200 13.42 -0.59 17.11
CA PHE A 200 12.58 -0.54 18.31
C PHE A 200 11.09 -0.58 17.97
N LEU A 201 10.64 0.23 17.01
CA LEU A 201 9.24 0.27 16.59
C LEU A 201 8.77 -1.08 16.03
N VAL A 202 9.58 -1.73 15.21
CA VAL A 202 9.23 -3.05 14.64
C VAL A 202 9.22 -4.14 15.72
N ALA A 203 10.17 -4.11 16.66
CA ALA A 203 10.16 -5.02 17.81
C ALA A 203 8.88 -4.83 18.65
N TRP A 204 8.46 -3.59 18.87
CA TRP A 204 7.22 -3.28 19.58
C TRP A 204 5.98 -3.78 18.81
N LEU A 205 5.89 -3.53 17.51
CA LEU A 205 4.79 -4.05 16.67
C LEU A 205 4.75 -5.59 16.65
N ALA A 206 5.90 -6.25 16.60
CA ALA A 206 5.98 -7.71 16.65
C ALA A 206 5.55 -8.26 18.03
N ALA A 207 5.95 -7.61 19.12
CA ALA A 207 5.53 -7.97 20.47
C ALA A 207 4.01 -7.84 20.67
N LEU A 208 3.39 -6.82 20.06
CA LEU A 208 1.94 -6.64 20.04
C LEU A 208 1.21 -7.54 19.03
N ARG A 209 1.93 -8.42 18.31
CA ARG A 209 1.38 -9.24 17.21
C ARG A 209 0.66 -8.41 16.15
N LEU A 210 1.18 -7.24 15.82
CA LEU A 210 0.73 -6.40 14.71
C LEU A 210 1.61 -6.55 13.47
N ALA A 211 2.78 -7.14 13.61
CA ALA A 211 3.71 -7.48 12.54
C ALA A 211 4.35 -8.85 12.81
N PRO A 212 4.75 -9.60 11.78
CA PRO A 212 5.45 -10.87 11.97
C PRO A 212 6.87 -10.61 12.48
N TRP A 213 7.43 -11.53 13.27
CA TRP A 213 8.82 -11.46 13.75
C TRP A 213 9.85 -11.37 12.61
N MET A 214 9.50 -11.84 11.41
CA MET A 214 10.30 -11.67 10.20
C MET A 214 10.62 -10.20 9.91
N ALA A 215 9.69 -9.27 10.22
CA ALA A 215 9.90 -7.84 10.06
C ALA A 215 11.06 -7.33 10.93
N LEU A 216 11.21 -7.86 12.15
CA LEU A 216 12.32 -7.50 13.02
C LEU A 216 13.66 -7.95 12.44
N GLY A 217 13.73 -9.16 11.87
CA GLY A 217 14.91 -9.64 11.16
C GLY A 217 15.33 -8.68 10.03
N PHE A 218 14.39 -8.24 9.20
CA PHE A 218 14.67 -7.25 8.17
C PHE A 218 15.06 -5.87 8.74
N ALA A 219 14.41 -5.40 9.81
CA ALA A 219 14.78 -4.14 10.45
C ALA A 219 16.22 -4.16 10.95
N LEU A 220 16.66 -5.27 11.56
CA LEU A 220 18.04 -5.47 12.00
C LEU A 220 19.02 -5.49 10.82
N ILE A 221 18.69 -6.18 9.72
CA ILE A 221 19.51 -6.19 8.49
C ILE A 221 19.65 -4.78 7.94
N LEU A 222 18.56 -4.01 7.87
CA LEU A 222 18.58 -2.63 7.36
C LEU A 222 19.41 -1.70 8.27
N ALA A 223 19.31 -1.86 9.58
CA ALA A 223 20.11 -1.11 10.56
C ALA A 223 21.60 -1.46 10.48
N ALA A 224 21.94 -2.75 10.39
CA ALA A 224 23.30 -3.22 10.17
C ALA A 224 23.87 -2.68 8.85
N ARG A 225 23.06 -2.68 7.78
CA ARG A 225 23.41 -2.05 6.50
C ARG A 225 23.67 -0.55 6.65
N THR A 226 22.85 0.18 7.40
CA THR A 226 23.07 1.61 7.67
C THR A 226 24.39 1.84 8.41
N ALA A 227 24.67 1.06 9.45
CA ALA A 227 25.94 1.12 10.16
C ALA A 227 27.13 0.79 9.25
N TRP A 228 27.04 -0.26 8.44
CA TRP A 228 28.07 -0.67 7.47
C TRP A 228 28.39 0.45 6.46
N LEU A 229 27.38 1.03 5.83
CA LEU A 229 27.58 2.08 4.82
C LEU A 229 28.18 3.37 5.39
N LEU A 230 27.82 3.74 6.63
CA LEU A 230 28.20 5.03 7.22
C LEU A 230 29.48 4.95 8.07
N LEU A 231 29.72 3.83 8.74
CA LEU A 231 30.88 3.64 9.62
C LEU A 231 32.07 3.01 8.88
N TRP A 232 31.85 1.94 8.11
CA TRP A 232 32.92 1.27 7.35
C TRP A 232 33.19 1.89 5.98
N ARG A 233 32.23 2.64 5.42
CA ARG A 233 32.39 3.44 4.20
C ARG A 233 32.97 2.66 3.00
N PRO A 234 32.38 1.51 2.62
CA PRO A 234 32.85 0.74 1.46
C PRO A 234 32.74 1.55 0.17
N ARG A 235 33.63 1.30 -0.82
CA ARG A 235 33.70 2.02 -2.11
C ARG A 235 32.71 1.49 -3.19
N LEU A 236 31.44 1.31 -2.87
CA LEU A 236 30.34 0.95 -3.80
C LEU A 236 29.89 2.07 -4.77
N THR A 237 29.51 1.80 -6.02
CA THR A 237 28.94 2.87 -6.87
C THR A 237 27.52 3.26 -6.41
N ALA A 238 27.04 4.45 -6.75
CA ALA A 238 25.64 4.84 -6.46
C ALA A 238 24.63 3.88 -7.10
N ARG A 239 24.98 3.31 -8.26
CA ARG A 239 24.20 2.27 -8.94
C ARG A 239 24.16 0.99 -8.11
N THR A 240 25.31 0.53 -7.61
CA THR A 240 25.39 -0.67 -6.76
C THR A 240 24.57 -0.53 -5.50
N VAL A 241 24.66 0.63 -4.82
CA VAL A 241 23.83 0.91 -3.64
C VAL A 241 22.36 0.86 -4.02
N GLY A 242 21.94 1.53 -5.10
CA GLY A 242 20.55 1.49 -5.56
C GLY A 242 20.03 0.07 -5.86
N ILE A 243 20.85 -0.79 -6.47
CA ILE A 243 20.49 -2.19 -6.74
C ILE A 243 20.34 -2.96 -5.43
N ILE A 244 21.28 -2.82 -4.48
CA ILE A 244 21.21 -3.49 -3.17
C ILE A 244 19.92 -3.09 -2.45
N GLU A 245 19.58 -1.78 -2.43
CA GLU A 245 18.35 -1.32 -1.79
C GLU A 245 17.10 -1.90 -2.45
N ALA A 246 17.05 -1.95 -3.78
CA ALA A 246 15.92 -2.51 -4.50
C ALA A 246 15.75 -4.01 -4.23
N VAL A 247 16.84 -4.77 -4.18
CA VAL A 247 16.82 -6.21 -3.86
C VAL A 247 16.37 -6.43 -2.41
N LEU A 248 16.94 -5.70 -1.45
CA LEU A 248 16.54 -5.79 -0.04
C LEU A 248 15.07 -5.41 0.16
N GLY A 249 14.60 -4.39 -0.55
CA GLY A 249 13.20 -3.98 -0.53
C GLY A 249 12.27 -5.05 -1.09
N MET A 250 12.59 -5.61 -2.26
CA MET A 250 11.83 -6.69 -2.86
C MET A 250 11.77 -7.92 -1.94
N LEU A 251 12.91 -8.35 -1.37
CA LEU A 251 12.96 -9.47 -0.44
C LEU A 251 12.09 -9.21 0.81
N LEU A 252 12.17 -8.01 1.37
CA LEU A 252 11.33 -7.61 2.51
C LEU A 252 9.85 -7.70 2.14
N VAL A 253 9.43 -7.10 1.03
CA VAL A 253 8.03 -7.09 0.60
C VAL A 253 7.49 -8.50 0.42
N LEU A 254 8.23 -9.37 -0.29
CA LEU A 254 7.81 -10.75 -0.54
C LEU A 254 7.76 -11.59 0.74
N ALA A 255 8.78 -11.49 1.58
CA ALA A 255 8.84 -12.25 2.84
C ALA A 255 7.75 -11.82 3.83
N LEU A 256 7.49 -10.52 3.93
CA LEU A 256 6.43 -10.00 4.79
C LEU A 256 5.04 -10.32 4.22
N ALA A 257 4.82 -10.20 2.91
CA ALA A 257 3.57 -10.63 2.30
C ALA A 257 3.25 -12.11 2.58
N ALA A 258 4.26 -12.98 2.51
CA ALA A 258 4.10 -14.40 2.79
C ALA A 258 3.80 -14.68 4.28
N THR A 259 4.41 -13.92 5.19
CA THR A 259 4.28 -14.16 6.64
C THR A 259 3.19 -13.35 7.33
N TRP A 260 2.65 -12.30 6.71
CA TRP A 260 1.66 -11.43 7.34
C TRP A 260 0.39 -12.18 7.76
N ARG A 261 0.01 -13.21 7.01
CA ARG A 261 -1.14 -14.06 7.32
C ARG A 261 -1.02 -14.77 8.68
N SER A 262 0.20 -15.06 9.13
CA SER A 262 0.44 -15.70 10.43
C SER A 262 0.09 -14.80 11.63
N VAL A 263 -0.06 -13.50 11.40
CA VAL A 263 -0.38 -12.50 12.43
C VAL A 263 -1.89 -12.46 12.73
N GLY A 264 -2.74 -12.86 11.77
CA GLY A 264 -4.19 -12.59 11.76
C GLY A 264 -5.14 -13.67 12.31
N VAL A 265 -4.68 -14.71 13.00
CA VAL A 265 -5.58 -15.79 13.48
C VAL A 265 -6.46 -15.37 14.68
N ASN A 266 -6.19 -14.25 15.36
CA ASN A 266 -6.89 -13.90 16.62
C ASN A 266 -7.98 -12.82 16.52
N ASP A 267 -8.00 -11.98 15.47
CA ASP A 267 -8.97 -10.88 15.36
C ASP A 267 -10.36 -11.33 14.86
N ALA A 268 -10.43 -12.44 14.13
CA ALA A 268 -11.70 -13.05 13.75
C ALA A 268 -12.49 -13.52 14.98
N VAL A 269 -11.81 -13.95 16.05
CA VAL A 269 -12.47 -14.44 17.28
C VAL A 269 -12.99 -13.29 18.14
N LEU A 270 -12.28 -12.15 18.17
CA LEU A 270 -12.69 -10.99 18.98
C LEU A 270 -13.78 -10.14 18.31
N THR A 271 -13.74 -10.00 16.98
CA THR A 271 -14.77 -9.24 16.25
C THR A 271 -16.12 -9.96 16.24
N THR A 272 -16.12 -11.28 16.13
CA THR A 272 -17.37 -12.07 16.23
C THR A 272 -17.94 -12.08 17.64
N ARG A 273 -17.09 -12.10 18.70
CA ARG A 273 -17.55 -11.98 20.10
C ARG A 273 -18.18 -10.62 20.41
N ASN A 274 -17.59 -9.52 19.94
CA ASN A 274 -18.14 -8.19 20.16
C ASN A 274 -19.43 -7.96 19.37
N ASN A 275 -19.54 -8.47 18.15
CA ASN A 275 -20.78 -8.35 17.37
C ASN A 275 -21.92 -9.24 17.92
N LEU A 276 -21.61 -10.42 18.49
CA LEU A 276 -22.61 -11.23 19.21
C LEU A 276 -23.04 -10.58 20.53
N GLY A 277 -22.13 -9.92 21.25
CA GLY A 277 -22.46 -9.18 22.48
C GLY A 277 -23.34 -7.95 22.24
N VAL A 278 -23.07 -7.20 21.15
CA VAL A 278 -23.87 -6.03 20.77
C VAL A 278 -25.21 -6.45 20.15
N ALA A 279 -25.25 -7.52 19.35
CA ALA A 279 -26.51 -8.05 18.81
C ALA A 279 -27.43 -8.59 19.92
N MET A 280 -26.91 -9.32 20.91
CA MET A 280 -27.70 -9.76 22.06
C MET A 280 -28.10 -8.60 22.99
N GLY A 281 -27.24 -7.58 23.17
CA GLY A 281 -27.57 -6.40 23.95
C GLY A 281 -28.69 -5.54 23.35
N CYS A 282 -28.68 -5.30 22.04
CA CYS A 282 -29.74 -4.56 21.35
C CYS A 282 -31.06 -5.34 21.31
N GLN A 283 -31.02 -6.68 21.23
CA GLN A 283 -32.23 -7.51 21.23
C GLN A 283 -32.86 -7.64 22.63
N ALA A 284 -32.06 -7.54 23.70
CA ALA A 284 -32.55 -7.48 25.08
C ALA A 284 -33.21 -6.13 25.42
N VAL A 285 -32.66 -5.01 24.93
CA VAL A 285 -33.22 -3.67 25.19
C VAL A 285 -34.47 -3.39 24.34
N ALA A 286 -34.53 -3.90 23.10
CA ALA A 286 -35.73 -3.76 22.26
C ALA A 286 -36.92 -4.61 22.75
N ASN A 287 -36.68 -5.75 23.41
CA ASN A 287 -37.74 -6.59 23.98
C ASN A 287 -38.18 -6.15 25.39
N GLY A 288 -37.40 -5.34 26.11
CA GLY A 288 -37.77 -4.82 27.44
C GLY A 288 -38.91 -3.80 27.44
N HIS A 289 -39.12 -3.07 26.33
CA HIS A 289 -40.16 -2.03 26.23
C HIS A 289 -41.40 -2.44 25.42
N ALA A 290 -41.39 -3.59 24.76
CA ALA A 290 -42.54 -4.07 23.98
C ALA A 290 -43.38 -5.15 24.70
N VAL A 291 -42.87 -5.74 25.79
CA VAL A 291 -43.50 -6.89 26.45
C VAL A 291 -44.56 -6.50 27.51
N THR A 292 -44.60 -5.25 27.97
CA THR A 292 -45.63 -4.80 28.94
C THR A 292 -46.92 -4.24 28.32
N SER A 293 -46.94 -3.90 27.01
CA SER A 293 -48.17 -3.38 26.36
C SER A 293 -48.85 -4.34 25.38
N GLY A 294 -48.20 -5.42 24.92
CA GLY A 294 -48.76 -6.33 23.91
C GLY A 294 -49.35 -7.65 24.43
N VAL A 295 -49.02 -8.06 25.66
CA VAL A 295 -49.37 -9.39 26.18
C VAL A 295 -50.80 -9.46 26.73
N ILE A 296 -51.42 -8.33 27.08
CA ILE A 296 -52.82 -8.28 27.56
C ILE A 296 -53.83 -8.32 26.40
N SER A 297 -53.47 -7.95 25.17
CA SER A 297 -54.40 -7.92 24.03
C SER A 297 -54.38 -9.16 23.13
N ARG A 298 -53.32 -9.99 23.16
CA ARG A 298 -53.18 -11.18 22.29
C ARG A 298 -53.49 -12.53 22.94
N LEU A 299 -53.89 -12.57 24.22
CA LEU A 299 -54.36 -13.80 24.86
C LEU A 299 -55.86 -14.09 24.63
N LYS A 300 -56.62 -13.20 23.97
CA LYS A 300 -58.04 -13.44 23.63
C LYS A 300 -58.29 -13.95 22.21
N THR A 301 -57.33 -13.84 21.29
CA THR A 301 -57.59 -14.08 19.86
C THR A 301 -56.94 -15.36 19.31
N THR A 302 -55.89 -15.89 19.97
CA THR A 302 -55.14 -17.06 19.49
C THR A 302 -55.52 -18.36 20.21
N ARG A 303 -56.80 -18.53 20.56
CA ARG A 303 -57.38 -19.82 20.99
C ARG A 303 -58.30 -20.43 19.92
N ARG A 304 -58.49 -19.77 18.76
CA ARG A 304 -59.42 -20.23 17.71
C ARG A 304 -58.80 -20.78 16.43
N GLU A 305 -57.49 -20.71 16.23
CA GLU A 305 -56.87 -21.13 14.94
C GLU A 305 -55.84 -22.26 15.03
N ILE A 306 -55.49 -22.76 16.21
CA ILE A 306 -54.49 -23.85 16.36
C ILE A 306 -55.19 -25.20 16.57
N THR A 307 -56.14 -25.51 15.69
CA THR A 307 -56.73 -26.86 15.58
C THR A 307 -56.80 -27.38 14.15
N SER A 308 -56.33 -26.65 13.13
CA SER A 308 -56.54 -27.05 11.74
C SER A 308 -55.29 -27.31 10.88
N VAL A 309 -54.06 -27.09 11.37
CA VAL A 309 -52.88 -27.24 10.49
C VAL A 309 -51.71 -27.93 11.20
N LEU A 310 -51.88 -29.21 11.49
CA LEU A 310 -50.79 -30.14 11.78
C LEU A 310 -50.73 -31.18 10.66
N LYS A 311 -49.67 -31.06 9.83
CA LYS A 311 -48.97 -32.11 9.02
C LYS A 311 -49.70 -32.73 7.79
N PRO A 312 -48.98 -33.37 6.84
CA PRO A 312 -47.52 -33.47 6.58
C PRO A 312 -47.07 -33.39 5.08
N ALA A 313 -45.74 -33.26 4.84
CA ALA A 313 -44.92 -33.87 3.75
C ALA A 313 -43.53 -33.19 3.79
N VAL A 314 -42.36 -33.78 4.08
CA VAL A 314 -41.67 -35.03 3.69
C VAL A 314 -41.25 -35.09 2.21
N ALA A 315 -39.91 -35.21 2.04
CA ALA A 315 -39.13 -35.75 0.92
C ALA A 315 -38.60 -34.80 -0.19
N SER A 316 -37.26 -34.66 -0.25
CA SER A 316 -36.35 -35.03 -1.38
C SER A 316 -34.96 -34.35 -1.19
N SER A 317 -33.90 -35.12 -0.87
CA SER A 317 -32.84 -35.67 -1.76
C SER A 317 -31.86 -34.60 -2.27
N GLN A 318 -30.64 -34.42 -1.77
CA GLN A 318 -29.40 -35.23 -1.89
C GLN A 318 -28.96 -35.62 -3.33
N SER A 319 -27.63 -35.57 -3.53
CA SER A 319 -26.79 -35.69 -4.76
C SER A 319 -26.52 -34.33 -5.45
N SER A 320 -25.28 -33.92 -5.76
CA SER A 320 -24.15 -34.65 -6.32
C SER A 320 -22.78 -34.03 -5.96
N LEU A 321 -21.78 -34.92 -5.92
CA LEU A 321 -20.35 -34.71 -5.70
C LEU A 321 -19.61 -35.09 -7.01
N VAL A 322 -18.43 -34.49 -7.21
CA VAL A 322 -17.26 -35.06 -7.91
C VAL A 322 -17.24 -35.16 -9.45
N SER A 323 -16.35 -34.35 -10.06
CA SER A 323 -15.40 -34.64 -11.16
C SER A 323 -14.92 -33.27 -11.70
N ALA A 324 -13.64 -32.93 -11.86
CA ALA A 324 -12.65 -33.65 -12.66
C ALA A 324 -11.20 -33.34 -12.21
N TRP A 325 -10.40 -34.40 -12.24
CA TRP A 325 -8.94 -34.43 -12.31
C TRP A 325 -8.56 -34.81 -13.75
N VAL A 326 -7.75 -34.02 -14.45
CA VAL A 326 -6.87 -34.38 -15.60
C VAL A 326 -5.83 -33.23 -15.67
N VAL A 327 -4.63 -33.33 -15.08
CA VAL A 327 -3.37 -33.91 -15.60
C VAL A 327 -3.04 -33.47 -17.02
N ASP A 328 -2.08 -32.54 -17.17
CA ASP A 328 -1.15 -32.62 -18.29
C ASP A 328 0.25 -32.14 -17.83
N GLU A 329 1.22 -33.03 -18.01
CA GLU A 329 2.64 -32.84 -17.69
C GLU A 329 3.35 -32.24 -18.91
N GLY A 330 4.10 -31.15 -18.70
CA GLY A 330 4.91 -30.52 -19.74
C GLY A 330 6.35 -30.33 -19.25
N VAL A 331 7.19 -31.27 -19.66
CA VAL A 331 8.61 -31.46 -19.31
C VAL A 331 9.52 -30.29 -19.73
N ILE A 332 10.52 -30.08 -18.86
CA ILE A 332 11.68 -29.19 -18.95
C ILE A 332 12.65 -29.65 -20.05
N SER A 333 13.13 -28.71 -20.87
CA SER A 333 14.44 -28.82 -21.52
C SER A 333 15.13 -27.46 -21.56
N ALA A 334 16.24 -27.38 -20.83
CA ALA A 334 17.22 -26.31 -20.84
C ALA A 334 18.39 -26.70 -21.74
N GLU A 335 19.00 -25.75 -22.46
CA GLU A 335 20.40 -25.80 -22.93
C GLU A 335 20.89 -24.37 -23.31
N PRO A 336 22.22 -24.12 -23.41
CA PRO A 336 22.89 -22.98 -22.74
C PRO A 336 23.49 -21.94 -23.75
N PRO A 337 24.30 -20.95 -23.32
CA PRO A 337 24.57 -19.73 -24.10
C PRO A 337 25.74 -19.88 -25.07
N GLY A 338 25.57 -19.33 -26.27
CA GLY A 338 26.64 -19.12 -27.24
C GLY A 338 27.30 -17.75 -27.07
N CYS A 339 28.63 -17.76 -26.94
CA CYS A 339 29.51 -16.60 -27.12
C CYS A 339 29.59 -16.20 -28.59
N LEU A 340 29.54 -14.89 -28.87
CA LEU A 340 30.48 -14.10 -29.68
C LEU A 340 30.10 -12.61 -29.58
#